data_AF-A0A143PTF7-F1
#
_entry.id   AF-A0A143PTF7-F1
#
_cell.length_a   1.000
_cell.length_b   1.000
_cell.length_c   1.000
_cell.angle_alpha   90.00
_cell.angle_beta   90.00
_cell.angle_gamma   90.00
#
_symmetry.space_group_name_H-M   'P 1'
#
loop_
_entity.id
_entity.type
_entity.pdbx_description
1 polymer ?
#
loop_
_entity_poly.entity_id
_entity_poly.type
_entity_poly.pdbx_seq_one_letter_code
_entity_poly.pdbx_strand_id
1 'polypeptide(L)'
;MWRADGRELFYLTADGTMIAVPVGARRSFDAGRPQPLFSSKAWRLTANQVYAVTRDGQRFLVNATPQQSSGAAPLTVVLNWTTAFGK
;
A
#
# COMPACT_ATOMS: atom_id res chain seq x y z
N MET A 1 4.93 8.61 0.19
CA MET A 1 5.79 8.14 1.29
C MET A 1 7.23 8.32 0.89
N TRP A 2 8.06 8.85 1.78
CA TRP A 2 9.50 9.01 1.53
C TRP A 2 10.24 7.70 1.79
N ARG A 3 11.24 7.39 0.97
CA ARG A 3 12.23 6.34 1.30
C ARG A 3 13.07 6.79 2.49
N ALA A 4 13.55 5.84 3.27
CA ALA A 4 14.22 6.14 4.55
C ALA A 4 15.52 6.96 4.43
N ASP A 5 16.15 6.95 3.25
CA ASP A 5 17.34 7.74 2.93
C ASP A 5 17.03 9.12 2.32
N GLY A 6 15.75 9.45 2.12
CA GLY A 6 15.29 10.72 1.56
C GLY A 6 15.59 10.91 0.06
N ARG A 7 16.11 9.89 -0.63
CA ARG A 7 16.51 10.00 -2.04
C ARG A 7 15.42 9.64 -3.03
N GLU A 8 14.24 9.25 -2.54
CA GLU A 8 13.13 8.84 -3.37
C GLU A 8 11.79 9.09 -2.69
N LEU A 9 10.83 9.58 -3.47
CA LEU A 9 9.45 9.78 -3.08
C LEU A 9 8.56 8.78 -3.83
N PHE A 10 7.78 7.99 -3.09
CA PHE A 10 6.77 7.11 -3.65
C PHE A 10 5.38 7.74 -3.51
N TYR A 11 4.53 7.61 -4.52
CA TYR A 11 3.11 7.98 -4.42
C TYR A 11 2.24 7.16 -5.38
N LEU A 12 0.93 7.15 -5.12
CA LEU A 12 -0.05 6.56 -6.01
C LEU A 12 -0.73 7.64 -6.85
N THR A 13 -0.86 7.40 -8.14
CA THR A 13 -1.71 8.20 -9.03
C THR A 13 -3.19 7.82 -8.86
N ALA A 14 -4.08 8.62 -9.46
CA ALA A 14 -5.52 8.41 -9.38
C ALA A 14 -5.99 7.06 -9.97
N ASP A 15 -5.27 6.52 -10.96
CA ASP A 15 -5.47 5.20 -11.56
C ASP A 15 -4.82 4.07 -10.73
N GLY A 16 -4.22 4.38 -9.58
CA GLY A 16 -3.62 3.41 -8.68
C GLY A 16 -2.24 2.91 -9.13
N THR A 17 -1.57 3.60 -10.05
CA THR A 17 -0.19 3.30 -10.41
C THR A 17 0.77 3.79 -9.34
N MET A 18 1.67 2.91 -8.88
CA MET A 18 2.76 3.26 -7.98
C MET A 18 3.85 3.98 -8.78
N ILE A 19 4.19 5.18 -8.34
CA ILE A 19 5.21 6.04 -8.94
C ILE A 19 6.36 6.22 -7.95
N ALA A 20 7.59 6.19 -8.46
CA ALA A 20 8.79 6.62 -7.77
C ALA A 20 9.34 7.92 -8.41
N VAL A 21 9.75 8.86 -7.58
CA VAL A 21 10.43 10.09 -8.00
C VAL A 21 11.78 10.14 -7.30
N PRO A 22 12.91 10.04 -8.03
CA PRO A 22 14.21 10.23 -7.41
C PRO A 22 14.35 11.69 -6.98
N VAL A 23 14.93 11.91 -5.80
CA VAL A 23 15.15 13.23 -5.23
C VAL A 23 16.66 13.44 -5.05
N GLY A 24 17.18 14.48 -5.69
CA GLY A 24 18.58 14.85 -5.63
C GLY A 24 18.99 15.32 -4.23
N ALA A 25 20.21 14.95 -3.81
CA ALA A 25 20.78 15.32 -2.52
C ALA A 25 21.34 16.77 -2.48
N ARG A 26 20.82 17.68 -3.31
CA ARG A 26 21.32 19.06 -3.44
C ARG A 26 20.77 19.95 -2.32
N ARG A 27 21.37 21.13 -2.15
CA ARG A 27 20.94 22.15 -1.17
C ARG A 27 19.51 22.67 -1.42
N SER A 28 19.01 22.51 -2.63
CA SER A 28 17.62 22.79 -3.00
C SER A 28 16.92 21.48 -3.34
N PHE A 29 15.60 21.42 -3.11
CA PHE A 29 14.78 20.32 -3.56
C PHE A 29 14.89 20.16 -5.09
N ASP A 30 15.28 18.98 -5.54
CA ASP A 30 15.49 18.64 -6.94
C ASP A 30 14.82 17.30 -7.23
N ALA A 31 13.58 17.35 -7.75
CA ALA A 31 12.81 16.18 -8.11
C ALA A 31 13.12 15.76 -9.54
N GLY A 32 13.56 14.51 -9.72
CA GLY A 32 13.76 13.93 -11.04
C GLY A 32 12.47 13.54 -11.73
N ARG A 33 12.60 12.85 -12.87
CA ARG A 33 11.44 12.38 -13.65
C ARG A 33 10.67 11.30 -12.88
N PRO A 34 9.34 11.40 -12.75
CA PRO A 34 8.52 10.32 -12.18
C PRO A 34 8.61 9.04 -13.01
N GLN A 35 8.75 7.91 -12.33
CA GLN A 35 8.90 6.58 -12.94
C GLN A 35 7.77 5.66 -12.46
N PRO A 36 6.98 5.08 -13.37
CA PRO A 36 5.99 4.07 -13.01
C PRO A 36 6.69 2.77 -12.59
N LEU A 37 6.26 2.22 -11.46
CA LEU A 37 6.76 0.94 -10.95
C LEU A 37 5.80 -0.21 -11.31
N PHE A 38 4.54 -0.11 -10.90
CA PHE A 38 3.51 -1.14 -11.13
C PHE A 38 2.09 -0.61 -10.85
N SER A 39 1.06 -1.27 -11.38
CA SER A 39 -0.34 -1.03 -11.00
C SER A 39 -0.64 -1.72 -9.66
N SER A 40 -1.04 -0.95 -8.65
CA SER A 40 -1.15 -1.43 -7.27
C SER A 40 -2.51 -2.04 -6.91
N LYS A 41 -3.54 -1.82 -7.74
CA LYS A 41 -4.94 -2.19 -7.47
C LYS A 41 -5.44 -1.71 -6.09
N ALA A 42 -4.90 -0.58 -5.59
CA ALA A 42 -5.25 -0.04 -4.28
C ALA A 42 -6.77 0.20 -4.18
N TRP A 43 -7.38 -0.30 -3.10
CA TRP A 43 -8.84 -0.42 -3.00
C TRP A 43 -9.56 0.92 -2.84
N ARG A 44 -8.93 1.89 -2.15
CA ARG A 44 -9.45 3.23 -1.90
C ARG A 44 -8.33 4.21 -1.66
N LEU A 45 -8.06 5.10 -2.61
CA LEU A 45 -7.04 6.15 -2.49
C LEU A 45 -7.36 7.21 -1.41
N THR A 46 -8.57 7.19 -0.83
CA THR A 46 -9.06 8.15 0.17
C THR A 46 -8.76 7.77 1.63
N ALA A 47 -8.19 6.59 1.90
CA ALA A 47 -7.81 6.22 3.26
C ALA A 47 -6.45 6.83 3.64
N ASN A 48 -6.28 7.20 4.92
CA ASN A 48 -5.08 7.93 5.39
C ASN A 48 -3.76 7.18 5.14
N GLN A 49 -3.77 5.86 4.96
CA GLN A 49 -2.58 5.09 4.59
C GLN A 49 -2.94 3.81 3.83
N VAL A 50 -2.76 3.82 2.51
CA VAL A 50 -3.16 2.72 1.61
C VAL A 50 -1.98 1.85 1.19
N TYR A 51 -0.76 2.28 1.51
CA TYR A 51 0.47 1.52 1.30
C TYR A 51 1.52 1.85 2.36
N ALA A 52 2.48 0.94 2.52
CA ALA A 52 3.73 1.14 3.23
C ALA A 52 4.89 0.59 2.40
N VAL A 53 6.09 1.12 2.63
CA VAL A 53 7.31 0.74 1.89
C VAL A 53 8.37 0.30 2.88
N THR A 54 9.11 -0.76 2.57
CA THR A 54 10.29 -1.16 3.36
C THR A 54 11.36 -0.09 3.35
N ARG A 55 12.25 -0.11 4.35
CA ARG A 55 13.31 0.89 4.53
C ARG A 55 14.18 1.07 3.28
N ASP A 56 14.45 -0.02 2.57
CA ASP A 56 15.25 -0.06 1.33
C ASP A 56 14.49 0.35 0.06
N GLY A 57 13.17 0.57 0.14
CA GLY A 57 12.35 0.94 -1.01
C GLY A 57 12.00 -0.23 -1.95
N GLN A 58 12.37 -1.47 -1.63
CA GLN A 58 12.24 -2.60 -2.57
C GLN A 58 10.95 -3.39 -2.44
N ARG A 59 10.24 -3.28 -1.31
CA ARG A 59 8.98 -3.99 -1.08
C ARG A 59 7.89 -3.02 -0.64
N PHE A 60 6.70 -3.29 -1.14
CA PHE A 60 5.52 -2.48 -0.94
C PHE A 60 4.42 -3.36 -0.35
N LEU A 61 3.83 -2.91 0.75
CA LEU A 61 2.57 -3.45 1.28
C LEU A 61 1.46 -2.53 0.79
N VAL A 62 0.45 -3.07 0.11
CA VAL A 62 -0.67 -2.29 -0.44
C VAL A 62 -1.99 -2.91 -0.03
N ASN A 63 -2.93 -2.08 0.41
CA ASN A 63 -4.32 -2.48 0.61
C ASN A 63 -5.01 -2.59 -0.77
N ALA A 64 -4.91 -3.75 -1.41
CA ALA A 64 -5.44 -3.99 -2.74
C ALA A 64 -6.86 -4.58 -2.71
N THR A 65 -7.65 -4.34 -3.76
CA THR A 65 -8.87 -5.12 -3.99
C THR A 65 -8.51 -6.57 -4.35
N PRO A 66 -9.21 -7.58 -3.78
CA PRO A 66 -9.04 -8.96 -4.20
C PRO A 66 -9.32 -9.13 -5.70
N GLN A 67 -8.47 -9.89 -6.41
CA GLN A 67 -8.55 -10.09 -7.86
C GLN A 67 -9.78 -10.94 -8.29
N GLN A 68 -10.40 -11.66 -7.36
CA GLN A 68 -11.70 -12.29 -7.51
C GLN A 68 -12.37 -12.38 -6.15
N SER A 69 -13.52 -11.72 -5.99
CA SER A 69 -14.51 -12.15 -5.02
C SER A 69 -15.47 -13.07 -5.76
N SER A 70 -15.17 -14.36 -5.84
CA SER A 70 -16.20 -15.37 -6.07
C SER A 70 -17.08 -15.42 -4.82
N GLY A 71 -17.90 -14.39 -4.61
CA GLY A 71 -18.61 -14.14 -3.35
C GLY A 71 -17.67 -13.83 -2.19
N ALA A 72 -18.13 -13.03 -1.22
CA ALA A 72 -17.48 -13.03 0.08
C ALA A 72 -17.60 -14.47 0.63
N ALA A 73 -16.48 -15.08 1.05
CA ALA A 73 -16.56 -16.32 1.79
C ALA A 73 -17.45 -16.07 3.02
N PRO A 74 -18.38 -16.99 3.35
CA PRO A 74 -19.26 -16.80 4.49
C PRO A 74 -18.43 -16.62 5.77
N LEU A 75 -18.68 -15.53 6.49
CA LEU A 75 -18.09 -15.29 7.79
C LEU A 75 -18.95 -16.00 8.85
N THR A 76 -18.44 -17.10 9.41
CA THR A 76 -19.10 -17.77 10.54
C THR A 76 -18.70 -17.08 11.85
N VAL A 77 -19.68 -16.47 12.52
CA VAL A 77 -19.50 -15.89 13.86
C VAL A 77 -20.07 -16.86 14.88
N VAL A 78 -19.22 -17.40 15.76
CA VAL A 78 -19.67 -18.21 16.89
C VAL A 78 -19.87 -17.32 18.10
N LEU A 79 -21.11 -17.18 18.52
CA LEU A 79 -21.47 -16.53 19.78
C LEU A 79 -21.41 -17.54 20.92
N ASN A 80 -21.10 -17.09 22.14
CA ASN A 80 -21.01 -17.94 23.33
C ASN A 80 -20.03 -19.12 23.16
N TRP A 81 -18.86 -18.86 22.56
CA TRP A 81 -17.86 -19.90 22.24
C TRP A 81 -17.39 -20.69 23.48
N THR A 82 -17.40 -20.08 24.67
CA THR A 82 -17.12 -20.76 25.94
C THR A 82 -18.14 -21.85 26.24
N THR A 83 -19.43 -21.61 25.97
CA THR A 83 -20.49 -22.62 26.09
C THR A 83 -20.39 -23.66 24.97
N ALA A 84 -20.06 -23.23 23.75
CA ALA A 84 -20.00 -24.10 22.57
C ALA A 84 -18.80 -25.06 22.59
N PHE A 85 -17.71 -24.71 23.28
CA PHE A 85 -16.45 -25.48 23.26
C PHE A 85 -15.91 -25.87 24.64
N GLY A 86 -16.65 -25.63 25.72
CA GLY A 86 -16.40 -26.20 27.04
C GLY A 86 -14.94 -26.11 27.53
N LYS A 87 -14.54 -24.94 28.03
CA LYS A 87 -13.47 -24.85 29.02
C LYS A 87 -14.04 -24.35 30.33
#